data_AF-A0A8T7LCA9-F1
#
_entry.id   AF-A0A8T7LCA9-F1
#
_cell.length_a   1.000
_cell.length_b   1.000
_cell.length_c   1.000
_cell.angle_alpha   90.00
_cell.angle_beta   90.00
_cell.angle_gamma   90.00
#
_symmetry.space_group_name_H-M   'P 1'
#
loop_
_entity.id
_entity.type
_entity.pdbx_description
1 polymer ?
#
loop_
_entity_poly.entity_id
_entity_poly.type
_entity_poly.pdbx_seq_one_letter_code
_entity_poly.pdbx_strand_id
1 'polypeptide(L)'
;MPQEVLIALLVGALVIVVVVFILLRRRRAASQEALPLPELGEAIDYTSLPIEEPQSLGDRFRAAPPAVKLLVILAPIALIGVIAALVLTFASPGSPAPTATPPPPPVRIAVTRAEVVGEGKIVVVASTENLPSGAIVTAVLREGDQEFPWFNPDGAIAQPDPLSGQARVTLDRRAGAPTPRQGQPYTVVAIASGPGGDELARSDPVALNVVPLFAADFFATAVEPTSMPTVAATPEPPGATPEPAPTLEITATLELTGTAALGGNIRREPSREAAVLGQLAPGETVTLAERSIDGEWYRIATDAGLSGWVSRTLLTVDQELAARLPIATPDNLPTATVFNGGNVRTSPDLRGLVIDQVNAGETVQLLAKNESGTWVRIINERQINGWVSRTLLTIALEDLRTLPVSTATAPTPLPATVAALPPPPTPNATVPPATGLTANVFNGGNVRAAPNLQGQVLDQINARETVELLSKTPDGTWYRITNIRGVTGWVNRTLLTVDPDVARRVPVGQ
;
A
#
# COMPACT_ATOMS: atom_id res chain seq x y z
N MET A 1 -40.10 -41.42 14.69
CA MET A 1 -40.57 -42.79 14.37
C MET A 1 -39.34 -43.66 14.19
N PRO A 2 -39.30 -44.91 14.68
CA PRO A 2 -38.14 -45.79 14.49
C PRO A 2 -37.86 -45.96 12.99
N GLN A 3 -36.60 -45.99 12.60
CA GLN A 3 -36.17 -46.13 11.19
C GLN A 3 -36.83 -47.36 10.52
N GLU A 4 -37.06 -48.42 11.29
CA GLU A 4 -37.73 -49.65 10.85
C GLU A 4 -39.21 -49.41 10.46
N VAL A 5 -39.91 -48.52 11.15
CA VAL A 5 -41.31 -48.17 10.85
C VAL A 5 -41.39 -47.32 9.58
N LEU A 6 -40.42 -46.44 9.35
CA LEU A 6 -40.34 -45.63 8.14
C LEU A 6 -40.03 -46.50 6.90
N ILE A 7 -39.11 -47.46 7.04
CA ILE A 7 -38.79 -48.42 5.98
C ILE A 7 -40.00 -49.32 5.69
N ALA A 8 -40.68 -49.81 6.72
CA ALA A 8 -41.89 -50.63 6.55
C ALA A 8 -43.01 -49.86 5.82
N LEU A 9 -43.20 -48.58 6.11
CA LEU A 9 -44.19 -47.74 5.42
C LEU A 9 -43.80 -47.48 3.94
N LEU A 10 -42.53 -47.21 3.65
CA LEU A 10 -42.05 -47.02 2.28
C LEU A 10 -42.16 -48.29 1.44
N VAL A 11 -41.79 -49.44 2.00
CA VAL A 11 -41.96 -50.74 1.34
C VAL A 11 -43.44 -51.05 1.14
N GLY A 12 -44.29 -50.77 2.12
CA GLY A 12 -45.75 -50.92 2.00
C GLY A 12 -46.34 -50.08 0.86
N ALA A 13 -45.93 -48.81 0.74
CA ALA A 13 -46.36 -47.94 -0.35
C ALA A 13 -45.90 -48.45 -1.72
N LEU A 14 -44.66 -48.93 -1.83
CA LEU A 14 -44.12 -49.49 -3.08
C LEU A 14 -44.87 -50.77 -3.50
N VAL A 15 -45.19 -51.65 -2.53
CA VAL A 15 -45.97 -52.87 -2.79
C VAL A 15 -47.37 -52.53 -3.30
N ILE A 16 -48.03 -51.52 -2.73
CA ILE A 16 -49.35 -51.08 -3.19
C ILE A 16 -49.29 -50.59 -4.65
N VAL A 17 -48.27 -49.81 -5.01
CA VAL A 17 -48.08 -49.32 -6.38
C VAL A 17 -47.88 -50.49 -7.36
N VAL A 18 -47.06 -51.47 -7.00
CA VAL A 18 -46.82 -52.67 -7.82
C VAL A 18 -48.09 -53.50 -7.99
N VAL A 19 -48.88 -53.70 -6.92
CA VAL A 19 -50.15 -54.44 -6.98
C VAL A 19 -51.17 -53.73 -7.87
N VAL A 20 -51.28 -52.40 -7.77
CA VAL A 20 -52.14 -51.60 -8.64
C VAL A 20 -51.69 -51.73 -10.10
N PHE A 21 -50.39 -51.70 -10.37
CA PHE A 21 -49.86 -51.87 -11.72
C PHE A 21 -50.15 -53.27 -12.30
N ILE A 22 -50.01 -54.33 -11.49
CA ILE A 22 -50.33 -55.70 -11.89
C ILE A 22 -51.82 -55.86 -12.19
N LEU A 23 -52.70 -55.29 -11.36
CA LEU A 23 -54.15 -55.31 -11.59
C LEU A 23 -54.54 -54.57 -12.88
N LEU A 24 -53.90 -53.43 -13.16
CA LEU A 24 -54.10 -52.69 -14.41
C LEU A 24 -53.63 -53.49 -15.63
N ARG A 25 -52.51 -54.22 -15.52
CA ARG A 25 -52.00 -55.08 -16.60
C ARG A 25 -52.92 -56.28 -16.85
N ARG A 26 -53.45 -56.91 -15.80
CA ARG A 26 -54.43 -58.00 -15.92
C ARG A 26 -55.73 -57.55 -16.58
N ARG A 27 -56.19 -56.33 -16.29
CA ARG A 27 -57.42 -55.78 -16.89
C ARG A 27 -57.29 -55.51 -18.40
N ARG A 28 -56.10 -55.17 -18.90
CA ARG A 28 -55.83 -55.05 -20.35
C ARG A 28 -55.80 -56.39 -21.07
N ALA A 29 -55.32 -57.45 -20.41
CA ALA A 29 -55.27 -58.79 -21.01
C ALA A 29 -56.66 -59.43 -21.14
N ALA A 30 -57.63 -59.02 -20.31
CA ALA A 30 -59.01 -59.54 -20.34
C ALA A 30 -59.92 -58.87 -21.38
N SER A 31 -59.42 -57.92 -22.19
CA SER A 31 -60.23 -57.16 -23.16
C SER A 31 -59.96 -57.51 -24.62
N GLN A 32 -59.21 -58.58 -24.91
CA GLN A 32 -59.12 -59.14 -26.26
C GLN A 32 -60.11 -60.29 -26.40
N GLU A 33 -61.38 -59.94 -26.53
CA GLU A 33 -62.40 -60.85 -27.06
C GLU A 33 -62.63 -60.44 -28.52
N ALA A 34 -62.43 -61.39 -29.43
CA ALA A 34 -62.44 -61.17 -30.87
C ALA A 34 -63.83 -60.79 -31.37
N LEU A 35 -63.99 -59.55 -31.83
CA LEU A 35 -65.20 -59.11 -32.53
C LEU A 35 -65.10 -59.47 -34.03
N PRO A 36 -66.19 -59.97 -34.65
CA PRO A 36 -66.20 -60.25 -36.09
C PRO A 36 -66.11 -58.96 -36.92
N LEU A 37 -65.58 -59.07 -38.13
CA LEU A 37 -65.43 -57.97 -39.10
C LEU A 37 -66.79 -57.26 -39.33
N PRO A 38 -66.88 -55.92 -39.18
CA PRO A 38 -68.10 -55.20 -39.50
C PRO A 38 -68.27 -55.10 -41.02
N GLU A 39 -69.50 -55.32 -41.50
CA GLU A 39 -69.90 -54.97 -42.85
C GLU A 39 -69.74 -53.46 -43.07
N LEU A 40 -69.24 -53.06 -44.24
CA LEU A 40 -69.05 -51.67 -44.63
C LEU A 40 -70.40 -50.96 -44.79
N GLY A 41 -70.89 -50.35 -43.72
CA GLY A 41 -71.92 -49.32 -43.76
C GLY A 41 -71.37 -47.99 -44.27
N GLU A 42 -72.25 -47.16 -44.84
CA GLU A 42 -71.98 -45.93 -45.60
C GLU A 42 -70.85 -45.02 -45.06
N ALA A 43 -70.14 -44.40 -45.99
CA ALA A 43 -69.10 -43.41 -45.72
C ALA A 43 -69.68 -42.22 -44.94
N ILE A 44 -69.46 -42.21 -43.63
CA ILE A 44 -69.72 -41.05 -42.78
C ILE A 44 -68.69 -39.98 -43.17
N ASP A 45 -69.17 -38.81 -43.57
CA ASP A 45 -68.32 -37.66 -43.85
C ASP A 45 -67.77 -37.09 -42.53
N TYR A 46 -66.48 -37.32 -42.29
CA TYR A 46 -65.77 -36.87 -41.10
C TYR A 46 -65.27 -35.40 -41.20
N THR A 47 -65.60 -34.66 -42.26
CA THR A 47 -65.05 -33.31 -42.48
C THR A 47 -65.78 -32.18 -41.74
N SER A 48 -66.76 -32.47 -40.86
CA SER A 48 -67.54 -31.43 -40.17
C SER A 48 -67.74 -31.61 -38.66
N LEU A 49 -66.97 -32.47 -37.99
CA LEU A 49 -66.93 -32.48 -36.52
C LEU A 49 -65.79 -31.59 -36.02
N PRO A 50 -66.07 -30.47 -35.31
CA PRO A 50 -65.02 -29.70 -34.67
C PRO A 50 -64.38 -30.55 -33.57
N ILE A 51 -63.06 -30.76 -33.67
CA ILE A 51 -62.27 -31.27 -32.56
C ILE A 51 -62.16 -30.13 -31.55
N GLU A 52 -63.00 -30.12 -30.52
CA GLU A 52 -62.81 -29.22 -29.38
C GLU A 52 -61.58 -29.69 -28.57
N GLU A 53 -60.43 -29.11 -28.87
CA GLU A 53 -59.25 -29.27 -28.02
C GLU A 53 -59.45 -28.50 -26.70
N PRO A 54 -59.26 -29.15 -25.53
CA PRO A 54 -59.43 -28.49 -24.24
C PRO A 54 -58.40 -27.36 -24.07
N GLN A 55 -58.88 -26.12 -23.99
CA GLN A 55 -58.02 -24.92 -24.00
C GLN A 55 -57.36 -24.60 -22.65
N SER A 56 -57.72 -25.29 -21.54
CA SER A 56 -57.11 -25.05 -20.22
C SER A 56 -56.60 -26.32 -19.54
N LEU A 57 -55.55 -26.18 -18.72
CA LEU A 57 -55.02 -27.26 -17.88
C LEU A 57 -56.07 -27.86 -16.93
N GLY A 58 -57.02 -27.04 -16.47
CA GLY A 58 -58.12 -27.48 -15.60
C GLY A 58 -59.10 -28.41 -16.31
N ASP A 59 -59.41 -28.13 -17.58
CA ASP A 59 -60.32 -28.97 -18.37
C ASP A 59 -59.67 -30.29 -18.76
N ARG A 60 -58.36 -30.26 -19.07
CA ARG A 60 -57.56 -31.47 -19.27
C ARG A 60 -57.53 -32.34 -18.00
N PHE A 61 -57.42 -31.74 -16.82
CA PHE A 61 -57.49 -32.47 -15.56
C PHE A 61 -58.89 -33.05 -15.30
N ARG A 62 -59.97 -32.31 -15.57
CA ARG A 62 -61.36 -32.81 -15.39
C ARG A 62 -61.74 -33.91 -16.37
N ALA A 63 -61.30 -33.83 -17.61
CA ALA A 63 -61.52 -34.87 -18.62
C ALA A 63 -60.61 -36.10 -18.43
N ALA A 64 -59.55 -35.99 -17.62
CA ALA A 64 -58.62 -37.09 -17.40
C ALA A 64 -59.27 -38.30 -16.70
N PRO A 65 -58.83 -39.53 -17.03
CA PRO A 65 -59.26 -40.73 -16.33
C PRO A 65 -58.99 -40.63 -14.81
N PRO A 66 -59.82 -41.25 -13.96
CA PRO A 66 -59.69 -41.15 -12.50
C PRO A 66 -58.29 -41.52 -11.99
N ALA A 67 -57.62 -42.47 -12.65
CA ALA A 67 -56.25 -42.87 -12.32
C ALA A 67 -55.22 -41.76 -12.54
N VAL A 68 -55.37 -40.95 -13.60
CA VAL A 68 -54.45 -39.84 -13.90
C VAL A 68 -54.66 -38.70 -12.91
N LYS A 69 -55.92 -38.40 -12.56
CA LYS A 69 -56.26 -37.42 -11.51
C LYS A 69 -55.63 -37.80 -10.17
N LEU A 70 -55.76 -39.07 -9.80
CA LEU A 70 -55.19 -39.60 -8.56
C LEU A 70 -53.66 -39.48 -8.57
N LEU A 71 -53.01 -39.79 -9.69
CA LEU A 71 -51.55 -39.70 -9.82
C LEU A 71 -51.03 -38.26 -9.72
N VAL A 72 -51.72 -37.31 -10.37
CA VAL A 72 -51.36 -35.87 -10.31
C VAL A 72 -51.53 -35.30 -8.90
N ILE A 73 -52.47 -35.81 -8.10
CA ILE A 73 -52.63 -35.41 -6.69
C ILE A 73 -51.62 -36.11 -5.78
N LEU A 74 -51.37 -37.41 -5.98
CA LEU A 74 -50.50 -38.20 -5.10
C LEU A 74 -49.01 -37.96 -5.34
N ALA A 75 -48.59 -37.65 -6.57
CA ALA A 75 -47.19 -37.40 -6.90
C ALA A 75 -46.56 -36.25 -6.07
N PRO A 76 -47.16 -35.05 -5.94
CA PRO A 76 -46.60 -34.00 -5.10
C PRO A 76 -46.60 -34.35 -3.61
N ILE A 77 -47.61 -35.09 -3.13
CA ILE A 77 -47.67 -35.54 -1.73
C ILE A 77 -46.54 -36.54 -1.43
N ALA A 78 -46.30 -37.49 -2.34
CA ALA A 78 -45.20 -38.43 -2.22
C ALA A 78 -43.84 -37.72 -2.27
N LEU A 79 -43.68 -36.72 -3.15
CA LEU A 79 -42.46 -35.91 -3.24
C LEU A 79 -42.20 -35.13 -1.95
N ILE A 80 -43.23 -34.50 -1.37
CA ILE A 80 -43.13 -33.81 -0.08
C ILE A 80 -42.75 -34.81 1.03
N GLY A 81 -43.33 -36.01 1.02
CA GLY A 81 -42.99 -37.06 1.98
C GLY A 81 -41.52 -37.50 1.88
N VAL A 82 -40.99 -37.66 0.66
CA VAL A 82 -39.57 -37.97 0.42
C VAL A 82 -38.66 -36.85 0.88
N ILE A 83 -39.01 -35.59 0.58
CA ILE A 83 -38.24 -34.42 1.03
C ILE A 83 -38.24 -34.33 2.56
N ALA A 84 -39.39 -34.52 3.20
CA ALA A 84 -39.50 -34.51 4.66
C ALA A 84 -38.69 -35.65 5.30
N ALA A 85 -38.70 -36.85 4.71
CA ALA A 85 -37.88 -37.96 5.14
C ALA A 85 -36.37 -37.65 4.98
N LEU A 86 -35.98 -37.03 3.85
CA LEU A 86 -34.61 -36.58 3.62
C LEU A 86 -34.16 -35.57 4.69
N VAL A 87 -34.97 -34.54 4.92
CA VAL A 87 -34.71 -33.54 5.95
C VAL A 87 -34.57 -34.18 7.32
N LEU A 88 -35.42 -35.14 7.67
CA LEU A 88 -35.32 -35.85 8.95
C LEU A 88 -34.12 -36.81 9.03
N THR A 89 -33.66 -37.38 7.91
CA THR A 89 -32.44 -38.21 7.88
C THR A 89 -31.16 -37.40 7.96
N PHE A 90 -31.14 -36.17 7.42
CA PHE A 90 -29.97 -35.29 7.47
C PHE A 90 -30.00 -34.30 8.64
N ALA A 91 -31.16 -34.10 9.27
CA ALA A 91 -31.30 -33.35 10.51
C ALA A 91 -31.11 -34.27 11.72
N SER A 92 -29.89 -34.77 11.92
CA SER A 92 -29.48 -35.26 13.25
C SER A 92 -28.91 -34.09 14.06
N PRO A 93 -29.51 -33.69 15.20
CA PRO A 93 -28.83 -32.87 16.18
C PRO A 93 -27.96 -33.82 17.01
N GLY A 94 -26.73 -33.99 16.59
CA GLY A 94 -25.77 -34.86 17.25
C GLY A 94 -24.38 -34.26 17.19
N SER A 95 -24.24 -32.99 17.55
CA SER A 95 -22.93 -32.50 17.96
C SER A 95 -22.49 -33.35 19.15
N PRO A 96 -21.34 -34.03 19.12
CA PRO A 96 -20.76 -34.52 20.36
C PRO A 96 -20.69 -33.33 21.32
N ALA A 97 -21.04 -33.55 22.60
CA ALA A 97 -20.85 -32.52 23.62
C ALA A 97 -19.47 -31.89 23.42
N PRO A 98 -19.33 -30.55 23.45
CA PRO A 98 -18.04 -29.94 23.24
C PRO A 98 -17.10 -30.50 24.29
N THR A 99 -16.22 -31.41 23.89
CA THR A 99 -14.97 -31.63 24.61
C THR A 99 -14.41 -30.23 24.77
N ALA A 100 -14.27 -29.76 26.01
CA ALA A 100 -13.78 -28.44 26.29
C ALA A 100 -12.54 -28.23 25.43
N THR A 101 -12.65 -27.36 24.42
CA THR A 101 -11.51 -27.02 23.58
C THR A 101 -10.44 -26.58 24.57
N PRO A 102 -9.25 -27.22 24.59
CA PRO A 102 -8.20 -26.75 25.45
C PRO A 102 -8.04 -25.25 25.18
N PRO A 103 -7.98 -24.41 26.22
CA PRO A 103 -7.90 -22.98 26.02
C PRO A 103 -6.78 -22.68 25.03
N PRO A 104 -7.01 -21.78 24.05
CA PRO A 104 -5.98 -21.47 23.07
C PRO A 104 -4.69 -21.08 23.81
N PRO A 105 -3.53 -21.53 23.32
CA PRO A 105 -2.27 -21.21 23.98
C PRO A 105 -2.14 -19.68 24.10
N PRO A 106 -1.64 -19.18 25.23
CA PRO A 106 -1.57 -17.74 25.47
C PRO A 106 -0.66 -17.08 24.44
N VAL A 107 -1.05 -15.88 24.01
CA VAL A 107 -0.20 -15.01 23.17
C VAL A 107 1.00 -14.59 23.99
N ARG A 108 2.21 -14.71 23.42
CA ARG A 108 3.45 -14.22 24.04
C ARG A 108 4.16 -13.27 23.09
N ILE A 109 4.76 -12.24 23.67
CA ILE A 109 5.63 -11.30 22.96
C ILE A 109 6.83 -10.98 23.82
N ALA A 110 8.02 -10.98 23.21
CA ALA A 110 9.27 -10.60 23.87
C ALA A 110 10.11 -9.72 22.94
N VAL A 111 10.65 -8.63 23.46
CA VAL A 111 11.61 -7.81 22.71
C VAL A 111 12.95 -8.52 22.74
N THR A 112 13.46 -8.90 21.58
CA THR A 112 14.75 -9.59 21.41
C THR A 112 15.88 -8.62 21.10
N ARG A 113 15.55 -7.45 20.55
CA ARG A 113 16.52 -6.39 20.22
C ARG A 113 15.84 -5.03 20.26
N ALA A 114 16.48 -4.05 20.87
CA ALA A 114 16.09 -2.64 20.82
C ALA A 114 17.35 -1.80 20.69
N GLU A 115 17.57 -1.20 19.52
CA GLU A 115 18.84 -0.51 19.17
C GLU A 115 18.59 0.84 18.51
N VAL A 116 19.36 1.85 18.90
CA VAL A 116 19.50 3.09 18.13
C VAL A 116 20.42 2.79 16.94
N VAL A 117 19.89 2.86 15.72
CA VAL A 117 20.58 2.42 14.49
C VAL A 117 20.89 3.56 13.51
N GLY A 118 20.53 4.80 13.87
CA GLY A 118 20.76 5.97 13.05
C GLY A 118 20.21 7.23 13.69
N GLU A 119 20.45 8.36 13.02
CA GLU A 119 19.96 9.67 13.47
C GLU A 119 18.43 9.65 13.62
N GLY A 120 17.94 9.88 14.84
CA GLY A 120 16.51 9.83 15.11
C GLY A 120 15.81 8.49 14.81
N LYS A 121 16.52 7.35 14.79
CA LYS A 121 15.93 6.04 14.45
C LYS A 121 16.26 4.94 15.48
N ILE A 122 15.21 4.33 16.03
CA ILE A 122 15.31 3.12 16.87
C ILE A 122 14.67 1.95 16.14
N VAL A 123 15.34 0.80 16.13
CA VAL A 123 14.77 -0.46 15.63
C VAL A 123 14.51 -1.40 16.80
N VAL A 124 13.30 -1.94 16.84
CA VAL A 124 12.82 -2.88 17.85
C VAL A 124 12.43 -4.17 17.13
N VAL A 125 13.02 -5.28 17.55
CA VAL A 125 12.66 -6.62 17.06
C VAL A 125 12.01 -7.39 18.20
N ALA A 126 10.78 -7.84 17.98
CA ALA A 126 10.03 -8.65 18.93
C ALA A 126 9.76 -10.04 18.36
N SER A 127 9.92 -11.08 19.16
CA SER A 127 9.43 -12.42 18.85
C SER A 127 8.01 -12.58 19.36
N THR A 128 7.12 -13.12 18.54
CA THR A 128 5.72 -13.37 18.87
C THR A 128 5.39 -14.85 18.75
N GLU A 129 4.57 -15.34 19.68
CA GLU A 129 4.07 -16.72 19.69
C GLU A 129 2.55 -16.72 19.84
N ASN A 130 1.89 -17.62 19.12
CA ASN A 130 0.43 -17.82 19.13
C ASN A 130 -0.38 -16.56 18.78
N LEU A 131 0.20 -15.62 18.04
CA LEU A 131 -0.47 -14.38 17.67
C LEU A 131 -1.48 -14.63 16.52
N PRO A 132 -2.73 -14.13 16.62
CA PRO A 132 -3.73 -14.35 15.58
C PRO A 132 -3.41 -13.60 14.28
N SER A 133 -3.89 -14.14 13.16
CA SER A 133 -3.72 -13.51 11.84
C SER A 133 -4.32 -12.10 11.81
N GLY A 134 -3.58 -11.15 11.23
CA GLY A 134 -3.99 -9.75 11.15
C GLY A 134 -3.71 -8.92 12.40
N ALA A 135 -3.14 -9.51 13.46
CA ALA A 135 -2.62 -8.76 14.59
C ALA A 135 -1.39 -7.92 14.18
N ILE A 136 -1.22 -6.81 14.89
CA ILE A 136 -0.10 -5.88 14.70
C ILE A 136 0.72 -5.80 15.97
N VAL A 137 1.99 -5.44 15.83
CA VAL A 137 2.90 -5.17 16.94
C VAL A 137 3.32 -3.71 16.87
N THR A 138 3.21 -3.01 17.99
CA THR A 138 3.73 -1.66 18.19
C THR A 138 4.82 -1.69 19.25
N ALA A 139 5.59 -0.61 19.36
CA ALA A 139 6.58 -0.45 20.42
C ALA A 139 6.49 0.94 21.05
N VAL A 140 6.73 1.00 22.35
CA VAL A 140 6.68 2.20 23.17
C VAL A 140 8.06 2.39 23.82
N LEU A 141 8.59 3.60 23.71
CA LEU A 141 9.82 4.02 24.39
C LEU A 141 9.47 4.61 25.76
N ARG A 142 10.21 4.24 26.80
CA ARG A 142 10.03 4.71 28.17
C ARG A 142 11.33 5.28 28.74
N GLU A 143 11.23 6.35 29.51
CA GLU A 143 12.28 6.88 30.39
C GLU A 143 11.93 6.45 31.82
N GLY A 144 12.67 5.49 32.38
CA GLY A 144 12.24 4.79 33.59
C GLY A 144 10.86 4.15 33.42
N ASP A 145 9.88 4.58 34.23
CA ASP A 145 8.50 4.08 34.15
C ASP A 145 7.56 4.93 33.29
N GLN A 146 7.99 6.09 32.82
CA GLN A 146 7.12 6.98 32.05
C GLN A 146 7.31 6.77 30.55
N GLU A 147 6.20 6.80 29.81
CA GLU A 147 6.27 6.82 28.35
C GLU A 147 6.98 8.10 27.89
N PHE A 148 7.96 7.92 27.00
CA PHE A 148 8.79 8.99 26.49
C PHE A 148 8.36 9.29 25.04
N PRO A 149 7.71 10.43 24.77
CA PRO A 149 7.04 10.72 23.51
C PRO A 149 8.03 11.15 22.41
N TRP A 150 8.91 10.24 22.04
CA TRP A 150 10.03 10.50 21.13
C TRP A 150 9.74 10.18 19.66
N PHE A 151 8.83 9.26 19.40
CA PHE A 151 8.56 8.75 18.05
C PHE A 151 7.15 9.08 17.56
N ASN A 152 6.92 8.92 16.26
CA ASN A 152 5.58 8.98 15.66
C ASN A 152 4.86 7.62 15.80
N PRO A 153 3.75 7.51 16.58
CA PRO A 153 3.06 6.24 16.80
C PRO A 153 2.42 5.67 15.54
N ASP A 154 2.00 6.52 14.59
CA ASP A 154 1.33 6.07 13.35
C ASP A 154 2.28 5.26 12.44
N GLY A 155 3.60 5.46 12.57
CA GLY A 155 4.64 4.73 11.84
C GLY A 155 5.24 3.54 12.60
N ALA A 156 4.99 3.45 13.91
CA ALA A 156 5.57 2.44 14.80
C ALA A 156 4.76 1.14 14.82
N ILE A 157 4.36 0.65 13.65
CA ILE A 157 3.50 -0.53 13.49
C ILE A 157 4.19 -1.55 12.60
N ALA A 158 4.21 -2.81 13.03
CA ALA A 158 4.70 -3.93 12.24
C ALA A 158 3.69 -5.07 12.22
N GLN A 159 3.56 -5.73 11.07
CA GLN A 159 2.93 -7.05 11.00
C GLN A 159 4.00 -8.11 11.25
N PRO A 160 3.80 -9.06 12.19
CA PRO A 160 4.75 -10.13 12.41
C PRO A 160 4.87 -11.03 11.20
N ASP A 161 6.10 -11.44 10.89
CA ASP A 161 6.39 -12.36 9.81
C ASP A 161 5.74 -13.73 10.08
N PRO A 162 4.92 -14.27 9.15
CA PRO A 162 4.18 -15.52 9.37
C PRO A 162 5.05 -16.77 9.52
N LEU A 163 6.31 -16.74 9.07
CA LEU A 163 7.21 -17.88 9.06
C LEU A 163 8.18 -17.86 10.25
N SER A 164 8.69 -16.68 10.59
CA SER A 164 9.68 -16.50 11.65
C SER A 164 9.09 -16.05 12.99
N GLY A 165 7.84 -15.56 13.00
CA GLY A 165 7.22 -14.99 14.20
C GLY A 165 7.89 -13.70 14.69
N GLN A 166 8.73 -13.07 13.86
CA GLN A 166 9.40 -11.82 14.25
C GLN A 166 8.64 -10.61 13.73
N ALA A 167 8.50 -9.61 14.59
CA ALA A 167 7.99 -8.29 14.25
C ALA A 167 9.12 -7.27 14.36
N ARG A 168 9.38 -6.53 13.28
CA ARG A 168 10.38 -5.46 13.26
C ARG A 168 9.68 -4.11 13.23
N VAL A 169 9.63 -3.44 14.38
CA VAL A 169 9.07 -2.10 14.53
C VAL A 169 10.21 -1.08 14.40
N THR A 170 9.99 -0.01 13.63
CA THR A 170 10.92 1.11 13.53
C THR A 170 10.27 2.33 14.17
N LEU A 171 10.97 2.95 15.11
CA LEU A 171 10.55 4.18 15.76
C LEU A 171 11.34 5.33 15.14
N ASP A 172 10.66 6.16 14.36
CA ASP A 172 11.22 7.37 13.78
C ASP A 172 10.92 8.57 14.68
N ARG A 173 11.96 9.36 14.97
CA ARG A 173 11.86 10.54 15.83
C ARG A 173 10.84 11.52 15.27
N ARG A 174 9.90 11.95 16.09
CA ARG A 174 8.92 12.99 15.72
C ARG A 174 9.53 14.38 15.80
N ALA A 175 9.07 15.30 14.96
CA ALA A 175 9.43 16.71 15.07
C ALA A 175 9.02 17.26 16.45
N GLY A 176 9.95 17.97 17.12
CA GLY A 176 9.74 18.49 18.48
C GLY A 176 9.80 17.45 19.59
N ALA A 177 10.23 16.21 19.32
CA ALA A 177 10.45 15.19 20.33
C ALA A 177 11.44 15.66 21.41
N PRO A 178 11.18 15.40 22.70
CA PRO A 178 12.14 15.66 23.77
C PRO A 178 13.43 14.90 23.48
N THR A 179 14.58 15.54 23.74
CA THR A 179 15.89 14.90 23.54
C THR A 179 16.23 14.04 24.76
N PRO A 180 16.60 12.76 24.57
CA PRO A 180 17.09 11.90 25.63
C PRO A 180 18.29 12.51 26.38
N ARG A 181 18.33 12.33 27.69
CA ARG A 181 19.42 12.79 28.55
C ARG A 181 20.43 11.67 28.78
N GLN A 182 21.70 11.99 28.62
CA GLN A 182 22.77 11.03 28.90
C GLN A 182 22.74 10.62 30.38
N GLY A 183 22.78 9.32 30.64
CA GLY A 183 22.72 8.75 32.01
C GLY A 183 21.32 8.38 32.51
N GLN A 184 20.25 8.62 31.75
CA GLN A 184 18.90 8.13 32.08
C GLN A 184 18.64 6.74 31.45
N PRO A 185 17.94 5.81 32.15
CA PRO A 185 17.62 4.51 31.60
C PRO A 185 16.43 4.60 30.65
N TYR A 186 16.65 4.29 29.38
CA TYR A 186 15.60 4.16 28.37
C TYR A 186 15.28 2.69 28.12
N THR A 187 14.00 2.33 28.15
CA THR A 187 13.53 0.97 27.88
C THR A 187 12.47 0.96 26.80
N VAL A 188 12.32 -0.16 26.10
CA VAL A 188 11.32 -0.38 25.08
C VAL A 188 10.40 -1.52 25.49
N VAL A 189 9.11 -1.32 25.28
CA VAL A 189 8.06 -2.33 25.47
C VAL A 189 7.34 -2.54 24.15
N ALA A 190 7.17 -3.79 23.72
CA ALA A 190 6.36 -4.13 22.56
C ALA A 190 4.95 -4.54 22.98
N ILE A 191 3.96 -4.11 22.22
CA ILE A 191 2.54 -4.38 22.47
C ILE A 191 1.96 -5.07 21.22
N ALA A 192 1.33 -6.22 21.41
CA ALA A 192 0.62 -6.91 20.34
C ALA A 192 -0.87 -6.62 20.44
N SER A 193 -1.48 -6.16 19.35
CA SER A 193 -2.90 -5.82 19.28
C SER A 193 -3.62 -6.63 18.21
N GLY A 194 -4.86 -7.04 18.50
CA GLY A 194 -5.70 -7.75 17.56
C GLY A 194 -6.22 -6.84 16.44
N PRO A 195 -6.88 -7.41 15.41
CA PRO A 195 -7.45 -6.63 14.30
C PRO A 195 -8.48 -5.56 14.73
N GLY A 196 -9.11 -5.74 15.90
CA GLY A 196 -10.04 -4.77 16.50
C GLY A 196 -9.38 -3.69 17.37
N GLY A 197 -8.05 -3.73 17.54
CA GLY A 197 -7.30 -2.78 18.37
C GLY A 197 -7.09 -3.21 19.83
N ASP A 198 -7.73 -4.30 20.27
CA ASP A 198 -7.58 -4.82 21.64
C ASP A 198 -6.14 -5.32 21.90
N GLU A 199 -5.57 -4.96 23.05
CA GLU A 199 -4.25 -5.45 23.48
C GLU A 199 -4.33 -6.94 23.82
N LEU A 200 -3.53 -7.76 23.11
CA LEU A 200 -3.47 -9.21 23.27
C LEU A 200 -2.32 -9.65 24.19
N ALA A 201 -1.18 -8.97 24.11
CA ALA A 201 0.00 -9.24 24.94
C ALA A 201 0.95 -8.04 24.98
N ARG A 202 1.76 -7.97 26.05
CA ARG A 202 2.79 -6.94 26.27
C ARG A 202 4.08 -7.60 26.72
N SER A 203 5.20 -7.10 26.21
CA SER A 203 6.53 -7.62 26.59
C SER A 203 7.01 -7.04 27.91
N ASP A 204 7.98 -7.71 28.52
CA ASP A 204 8.79 -7.08 29.57
C ASP A 204 9.60 -5.90 28.98
N PRO A 205 9.93 -4.87 29.78
CA PRO A 205 10.77 -3.76 29.34
C PRO A 205 12.20 -4.21 29.05
N VAL A 206 12.71 -3.87 27.87
CA VAL A 206 14.10 -4.17 27.48
C VAL A 206 14.89 -2.87 27.35
N ALA A 207 16.10 -2.85 27.91
CA ALA A 207 16.99 -1.69 27.85
C ALA A 207 17.33 -1.34 26.39
N LEU A 208 17.21 -0.06 26.05
CA LEU A 208 17.59 0.44 24.75
C LEU A 208 19.12 0.46 24.63
N ASN A 209 19.65 -0.30 23.67
CA ASN A 209 21.06 -0.29 23.35
C ASN A 209 21.37 0.90 22.43
N VAL A 210 22.14 1.87 22.94
CA VAL A 210 22.56 3.04 22.16
C VAL A 210 23.95 2.76 21.60
N VAL A 211 24.04 2.54 20.28
CA VAL A 211 25.32 2.29 19.61
C VAL A 211 26.20 3.54 19.74
N PRO A 212 27.49 3.42 20.12
CA PRO A 212 28.36 4.58 20.38
C PRO A 212 28.41 5.61 19.25
N LEU A 213 28.32 5.14 18.00
CA LEU A 213 28.30 5.99 16.80
C LEU A 213 27.12 6.97 16.77
N PHE A 214 25.99 6.61 17.39
CA PHE A 214 24.77 7.41 17.40
C PHE A 214 24.48 8.03 18.77
N ALA A 215 25.36 7.85 19.75
CA ALA A 215 25.16 8.37 21.10
C ALA A 215 25.11 9.90 21.14
N ALA A 216 25.91 10.58 20.33
CA ALA A 216 25.96 12.06 20.29
C ALA A 216 24.72 12.70 19.65
N ASP A 217 24.04 11.98 18.75
CA ASP A 217 22.73 12.41 18.21
C ASP A 217 21.60 12.08 19.19
N PHE A 218 21.64 10.85 19.73
CA PHE A 218 20.60 10.37 20.61
C PHE A 218 20.56 11.14 21.93
N PHE A 219 21.71 11.55 22.47
CA PHE A 219 21.82 12.36 23.68
C PHE A 219 22.18 13.81 23.35
N ALA A 220 21.50 14.79 23.95
CA ALA A 220 21.93 16.19 23.83
C ALA A 220 23.30 16.37 24.49
N THR A 221 24.34 16.66 23.71
CA THR A 221 25.67 16.96 24.25
C THR A 221 25.60 18.30 24.99
N ALA A 222 25.69 18.27 26.33
CA ALA A 222 25.85 19.46 27.14
C ALA A 222 27.25 20.05 26.87
N VAL A 223 27.31 21.14 26.11
CA VAL A 223 28.55 21.89 25.94
C VAL A 223 28.77 22.70 27.22
N GLU A 224 29.80 22.34 27.98
CA GLU A 224 30.29 23.15 29.11
C GLU A 224 30.85 24.47 28.56
N PRO A 225 30.50 25.64 29.12
CA PRO A 225 30.83 26.93 28.52
C PRO A 225 32.34 27.20 28.60
N THR A 226 32.99 27.28 27.44
CA THR A 226 34.37 27.80 27.33
C THR A 226 34.33 29.33 27.20
N SER A 227 35.11 30.01 28.04
CA SER A 227 35.17 31.47 28.18
C SER A 227 35.65 32.20 26.92
N MET A 228 35.04 33.36 26.66
CA MET A 228 35.36 34.27 25.55
C MET A 228 36.78 34.86 25.62
N PRO A 229 37.51 35.00 24.50
CA PRO A 229 38.65 35.89 24.42
C PRO A 229 38.21 37.33 24.06
N THR A 230 38.92 38.28 24.68
CA THR A 230 38.83 39.74 24.58
C THR A 230 39.03 40.29 23.17
N VAL A 231 38.19 41.26 22.77
CA VAL A 231 38.28 42.03 21.53
C VAL A 231 39.32 43.15 21.67
N ALA A 232 40.26 43.24 20.72
CA ALA A 232 41.13 44.40 20.50
C ALA A 232 40.84 45.01 19.11
N ALA A 233 41.00 46.33 19.02
CA ALA A 233 40.28 47.26 18.13
C ALA A 233 40.58 47.19 16.61
N THR A 234 39.54 47.52 15.83
CA THR A 234 39.56 47.81 14.39
C THR A 234 39.78 49.31 14.13
N PRO A 235 40.63 49.73 13.17
CA PRO A 235 40.68 51.12 12.71
C PRO A 235 39.64 51.40 11.61
N GLU A 236 39.25 52.68 11.54
CA GLU A 236 38.24 53.34 10.68
C GLU A 236 38.54 53.25 9.16
N PRO A 237 37.52 53.25 8.27
CA PRO A 237 37.70 52.94 6.85
C PRO A 237 38.01 54.17 5.97
N PRO A 238 38.81 54.03 4.89
CA PRO A 238 38.82 55.02 3.82
C PRO A 238 37.94 54.59 2.64
N GLY A 239 37.06 55.52 2.24
CA GLY A 239 36.82 55.93 0.86
C GLY A 239 36.37 54.88 -0.17
N ALA A 240 35.07 54.94 -0.51
CA ALA A 240 34.50 54.25 -1.66
C ALA A 240 35.24 54.59 -2.98
N THR A 241 35.68 53.54 -3.67
CA THR A 241 36.15 53.52 -5.06
C THR A 241 35.18 52.64 -5.85
N PRO A 242 34.80 52.98 -7.09
CA PRO A 242 33.65 52.38 -7.77
C PRO A 242 33.81 50.88 -7.99
N GLU A 243 32.71 50.19 -7.74
CA GLU A 243 32.46 48.77 -7.96
C GLU A 243 32.89 48.35 -9.37
N PRO A 244 33.82 47.39 -9.53
CA PRO A 244 34.03 46.76 -10.82
C PRO A 244 32.81 45.90 -11.16
N ALA A 245 32.35 46.04 -12.40
CA ALA A 245 31.30 45.24 -13.01
C ALA A 245 31.52 43.73 -12.75
N PRO A 246 30.44 42.93 -12.60
CA PRO A 246 30.53 41.53 -12.21
C PRO A 246 31.37 40.76 -13.22
N THR A 247 32.58 40.40 -12.78
CA THR A 247 33.43 39.45 -13.48
C THR A 247 32.91 38.06 -13.15
N LEU A 248 32.62 37.29 -14.19
CA LEU A 248 32.17 35.90 -14.14
C LEU A 248 33.05 35.11 -13.16
N GLU A 249 32.47 34.69 -12.03
CA GLU A 249 33.12 33.74 -11.14
C GLU A 249 33.19 32.39 -11.86
N ILE A 250 34.42 32.01 -12.20
CA ILE A 250 34.77 30.70 -12.71
C ILE A 250 34.36 29.67 -11.66
N THR A 251 33.46 28.77 -12.04
CA THR A 251 33.01 27.63 -11.25
C THR A 251 34.24 26.78 -10.86
N ALA A 252 34.70 26.90 -9.61
CA ALA A 252 35.63 25.94 -9.04
C ALA A 252 34.94 24.57 -9.02
N THR A 253 35.37 23.66 -9.89
CA THR A 253 34.89 22.29 -9.92
C THR A 253 35.48 21.60 -8.69
N LEU A 254 34.67 21.43 -7.64
CA LEU A 254 35.08 20.78 -6.41
C LEU A 254 35.27 19.30 -6.72
N GLU A 255 36.51 18.85 -6.94
CA GLU A 255 36.81 17.44 -7.17
C GLU A 255 36.51 16.65 -5.90
N LEU A 256 35.49 15.80 -5.96
CA LEU A 256 35.11 14.98 -4.84
C LEU A 256 36.10 13.83 -4.68
N THR A 257 36.64 13.67 -3.48
CA THR A 257 37.59 12.61 -3.15
C THR A 257 37.02 11.66 -2.10
N GLY A 258 37.55 10.44 -2.08
CA GLY A 258 37.24 9.41 -1.10
C GLY A 258 38.49 8.67 -0.68
N THR A 259 38.51 8.19 0.56
CA THR A 259 39.65 7.43 1.10
C THR A 259 39.23 5.99 1.35
N ALA A 260 40.03 5.04 0.87
CA ALA A 260 39.80 3.63 1.07
C ALA A 260 39.90 3.26 2.56
N ALA A 261 38.77 2.93 3.20
CA ALA A 261 38.78 2.43 4.58
C ALA A 261 39.34 1.00 4.66
N LEU A 262 39.11 0.23 3.60
CA LEU A 262 39.55 -1.16 3.44
C LEU A 262 40.12 -1.36 2.04
N GLY A 263 41.08 -2.28 1.92
CA GLY A 263 41.57 -2.69 0.61
C GLY A 263 40.51 -3.46 -0.16
N GLY A 264 40.53 -3.38 -1.50
CA GLY A 264 39.52 -4.01 -2.32
C GLY A 264 39.82 -4.05 -3.81
N ASN A 265 38.83 -4.43 -4.60
CA ASN A 265 38.95 -4.56 -6.05
C ASN A 265 38.34 -3.36 -6.77
N ILE A 266 39.08 -2.82 -7.75
CA ILE A 266 38.60 -1.87 -8.75
C ILE A 266 38.08 -2.69 -9.93
N ARG A 267 36.82 -2.52 -10.32
CA ARG A 267 36.13 -3.38 -11.30
C ARG A 267 35.72 -2.63 -12.55
N ARG A 268 35.47 -3.36 -13.64
CA ARG A 268 35.05 -2.78 -14.93
C ARG A 268 33.62 -2.21 -14.89
N GLU A 269 32.73 -2.83 -14.12
CA GLU A 269 31.31 -2.49 -14.01
C GLU A 269 30.90 -2.51 -12.51
N PRO A 270 29.78 -1.85 -12.13
CA PRO A 270 29.29 -1.79 -10.74
C PRO A 270 28.64 -3.11 -10.31
N SER A 271 29.40 -4.20 -10.34
CA SER A 271 28.96 -5.55 -9.98
C SER A 271 30.09 -6.34 -9.34
N ARG A 272 29.74 -7.21 -8.38
CA ARG A 272 30.71 -8.13 -7.74
C ARG A 272 31.23 -9.20 -8.70
N GLU A 273 30.51 -9.43 -9.79
CA GLU A 273 30.86 -10.42 -10.83
C GLU A 273 31.72 -9.81 -11.95
N ALA A 274 31.80 -8.48 -12.03
CA ALA A 274 32.53 -7.78 -13.07
C ALA A 274 34.05 -8.02 -12.98
N ALA A 275 34.74 -7.98 -14.12
CA ALA A 275 36.17 -8.17 -14.20
C ALA A 275 36.94 -7.18 -13.30
N VAL A 276 37.93 -7.68 -12.56
CA VAL A 276 38.81 -6.87 -11.72
C VAL A 276 39.87 -6.22 -12.61
N LEU A 277 39.92 -4.88 -12.60
CA LEU A 277 40.89 -4.07 -13.34
C LEU A 277 42.14 -3.77 -12.49
N GLY A 278 41.98 -3.71 -11.18
CA GLY A 278 43.07 -3.43 -10.24
C GLY A 278 42.62 -3.62 -8.80
N GLN A 279 43.51 -3.27 -7.86
CA GLN A 279 43.24 -3.28 -6.44
C GLN A 279 43.42 -1.89 -5.85
N LEU A 280 42.60 -1.57 -4.87
CA LEU A 280 42.65 -0.36 -4.08
C LEU A 280 43.30 -0.68 -2.74
N ALA A 281 44.33 0.06 -2.34
CA ALA A 281 45.02 -0.14 -1.07
C ALA A 281 44.27 0.58 0.09
N PRO A 282 44.32 0.04 1.33
CA PRO A 282 43.80 0.77 2.48
C PRO A 282 44.51 2.12 2.67
N GLY A 283 43.75 3.18 2.93
CA GLY A 283 44.25 4.55 3.08
C GLY A 283 44.51 5.29 1.77
N GLU A 284 44.36 4.63 0.62
CA GLU A 284 44.51 5.26 -0.69
C GLU A 284 43.38 6.27 -0.94
N THR A 285 43.74 7.46 -1.44
CA THR A 285 42.78 8.50 -1.83
C THR A 285 42.50 8.39 -3.32
N VAL A 286 41.22 8.52 -3.68
CA VAL A 286 40.76 8.44 -5.06
C VAL A 286 39.78 9.58 -5.34
N THR A 287 39.69 9.99 -6.61
CA THR A 287 38.66 10.93 -7.07
C THR A 287 37.39 10.16 -7.43
N LEU A 288 36.22 10.73 -7.13
CA LEU A 288 34.92 10.15 -7.45
C LEU A 288 34.30 10.90 -8.63
N ALA A 289 33.89 10.14 -9.65
CA ALA A 289 33.31 10.68 -10.87
C ALA A 289 31.79 10.49 -10.94
N GLU A 290 31.30 9.28 -10.64
CA GLU A 290 29.90 8.89 -10.81
C GLU A 290 29.49 7.89 -9.74
N ARG A 291 28.17 7.70 -9.56
CA ARG A 291 27.60 6.61 -8.75
C ARG A 291 26.75 5.70 -9.61
N SER A 292 26.60 4.45 -9.18
CA SER A 292 25.71 3.50 -9.83
C SER A 292 24.24 3.86 -9.62
N ILE A 293 23.37 3.32 -10.47
CA ILE A 293 21.90 3.48 -10.42
C ILE A 293 21.31 3.11 -9.05
N ASP A 294 21.86 2.10 -8.39
CA ASP A 294 21.48 1.66 -7.05
C ASP A 294 22.19 2.42 -5.92
N GLY A 295 23.23 3.20 -6.23
CA GLY A 295 24.03 3.96 -5.25
C GLY A 295 25.03 3.13 -4.46
N GLU A 296 25.22 1.85 -4.80
CA GLU A 296 26.10 0.91 -4.07
C GLU A 296 27.56 0.93 -4.54
N TRP A 297 27.83 1.59 -5.66
CA TRP A 297 29.15 1.69 -6.27
C TRP A 297 29.47 3.12 -6.66
N TYR A 298 30.75 3.46 -6.55
CA TYR A 298 31.32 4.69 -7.08
C TYR A 298 32.29 4.37 -8.20
N ARG A 299 32.24 5.16 -9.26
CA ARG A 299 33.27 5.18 -10.29
C ARG A 299 34.37 6.11 -9.81
N ILE A 300 35.58 5.56 -9.69
CA ILE A 300 36.74 6.27 -9.17
C ILE A 300 37.81 6.45 -10.25
N ALA A 301 38.70 7.40 -10.03
CA ALA A 301 39.99 7.47 -10.70
C ALA A 301 41.11 7.59 -9.65
N THR A 302 42.09 6.70 -9.76
CA THR A 302 43.32 6.71 -8.93
C THR A 302 44.32 7.71 -9.49
N ASP A 303 45.27 8.16 -8.67
CA ASP A 303 46.38 9.03 -9.11
C ASP A 303 47.26 8.37 -10.19
N ALA A 304 47.30 7.03 -10.23
CA ALA A 304 47.98 6.27 -11.27
C ALA A 304 47.23 6.25 -12.63
N GLY A 305 46.09 6.94 -12.73
CA GLY A 305 45.27 7.05 -13.95
C GLY A 305 44.34 5.86 -14.20
N LEU A 306 44.29 4.86 -13.31
CA LEU A 306 43.32 3.76 -13.41
C LEU A 306 41.92 4.24 -13.01
N SER A 307 40.92 3.99 -13.87
CA SER A 307 39.51 4.28 -13.59
C SER A 307 38.67 3.02 -13.60
N GLY A 308 37.77 2.89 -12.62
CA GLY A 308 36.86 1.76 -12.49
C GLY A 308 35.90 1.90 -11.33
N TRP A 309 35.12 0.85 -11.08
CA TRP A 309 34.06 0.81 -10.08
C TRP A 309 34.54 0.17 -8.78
N VAL A 310 34.25 0.83 -7.68
CA VAL A 310 34.55 0.36 -6.31
C VAL A 310 33.27 0.38 -5.50
N SER A 311 33.07 -0.61 -4.63
CA SER A 311 31.89 -0.62 -3.76
C SER A 311 31.95 0.55 -2.78
N ARG A 312 30.82 1.23 -2.60
CA ARG A 312 30.64 2.33 -1.63
C ARG A 312 31.12 1.96 -0.23
N THR A 313 30.95 0.69 0.17
CA THR A 313 31.37 0.18 1.48
C THR A 313 32.88 0.18 1.73
N LEU A 314 33.70 0.32 0.68
CA LEU A 314 35.16 0.36 0.78
C LEU A 314 35.71 1.78 0.97
N LEU A 315 34.90 2.81 0.69
CA LEU A 315 35.34 4.20 0.72
C LEU A 315 34.67 4.96 1.87
N THR A 316 35.49 5.72 2.59
CA THR A 316 35.03 6.82 3.43
C THR A 316 34.92 8.06 2.55
N VAL A 317 33.71 8.59 2.42
CA VAL A 317 33.39 9.77 1.60
C VAL A 317 32.47 10.71 2.37
N ASP A 318 32.53 11.99 2.03
CA ASP A 318 31.47 12.92 2.40
C ASP A 318 30.17 12.51 1.69
N GLN A 319 29.16 12.14 2.47
CA GLN A 319 27.92 11.57 1.94
C GLN A 319 27.03 12.61 1.26
N GLU A 320 27.10 13.87 1.68
CA GLU A 320 26.31 14.95 1.09
C GLU A 320 26.86 15.30 -0.29
N LEU A 321 28.19 15.41 -0.40
CA LEU A 321 28.86 15.61 -1.67
C LEU A 321 28.72 14.38 -2.58
N ALA A 322 28.85 13.16 -2.05
CA ALA A 322 28.70 11.94 -2.83
C ALA A 322 27.27 11.73 -3.36
N ALA A 323 26.25 12.25 -2.66
CA ALA A 323 24.87 12.23 -3.16
C ALA A 323 24.67 13.11 -4.42
N ARG A 324 25.55 14.11 -4.62
CA ARG A 324 25.53 15.02 -5.79
C ARG A 324 26.25 14.45 -7.00
N LEU A 325 26.91 13.29 -6.87
CA LEU A 325 27.53 12.63 -8.00
C LEU A 325 26.47 12.24 -9.04
N PRO A 326 26.77 12.43 -10.34
CA PRO A 326 25.91 11.98 -11.42
C PRO A 326 25.71 10.46 -11.38
N ILE A 327 24.53 10.00 -11.79
CA ILE A 327 24.25 8.58 -11.91
C ILE A 327 24.78 8.09 -13.25
N ALA A 328 25.66 7.09 -13.23
CA ALA A 328 26.07 6.39 -14.44
C ALA A 328 24.88 5.64 -15.03
N THR A 329 24.53 5.97 -16.27
CA THR A 329 23.46 5.33 -17.02
C THR A 329 24.02 4.59 -18.23
N PRO A 330 23.38 3.51 -18.70
CA PRO A 330 23.73 2.91 -19.97
C PRO A 330 23.62 3.92 -21.12
N ASP A 331 24.47 3.78 -22.13
CA ASP A 331 24.39 4.60 -23.33
C ASP A 331 23.08 4.32 -24.09
N ASN A 332 22.45 5.37 -24.63
CA ASN A 332 21.25 5.31 -25.48
C ASN A 332 19.99 4.70 -24.83
N LEU A 333 19.65 5.12 -23.60
CA LEU A 333 18.37 4.75 -22.99
C LEU A 333 17.17 5.30 -23.80
N PRO A 334 16.09 4.51 -23.97
CA PRO A 334 14.83 5.02 -24.51
C PRO A 334 14.28 6.16 -23.66
N THR A 335 13.50 7.05 -24.27
CA THR A 335 12.85 8.16 -23.58
C THR A 335 11.32 8.07 -23.63
N ALA A 336 10.66 8.74 -22.70
CA ALA A 336 9.22 8.90 -22.70
C ALA A 336 8.82 10.31 -22.31
N THR A 337 7.67 10.75 -22.82
CA THR A 337 7.04 12.01 -22.41
C THR A 337 5.99 11.75 -21.35
N VAL A 338 6.04 12.51 -20.27
CA VAL A 338 5.07 12.43 -19.17
C VAL A 338 3.75 13.08 -19.62
N PHE A 339 2.62 12.39 -19.47
CA PHE A 339 1.33 12.86 -19.96
C PHE A 339 0.67 13.90 -19.04
N ASN A 340 0.34 13.52 -17.80
CA ASN A 340 -0.43 14.34 -16.85
C ASN A 340 0.36 14.77 -15.59
N GLY A 341 1.68 14.59 -15.60
CA GLY A 341 2.48 14.67 -14.39
C GLY A 341 2.23 13.48 -13.46
N GLY A 342 3.06 13.33 -12.44
CA GLY A 342 3.01 12.12 -11.61
C GLY A 342 4.00 12.09 -10.46
N ASN A 343 3.76 11.14 -9.55
CA ASN A 343 4.70 10.85 -8.47
C ASN A 343 5.75 9.85 -8.95
N VAL A 344 7.01 10.15 -8.66
CA VAL A 344 8.14 9.22 -8.72
C VAL A 344 8.29 8.58 -7.35
N ARG A 345 8.35 7.25 -7.30
CA ARG A 345 8.28 6.47 -6.06
C ARG A 345 9.48 5.58 -5.81
N THR A 346 9.70 5.19 -4.56
CA THR A 346 10.73 4.21 -4.19
C THR A 346 10.42 2.81 -4.68
N SER A 347 9.15 2.43 -4.83
CA SER A 347 8.71 1.09 -5.22
C SER A 347 7.69 1.14 -6.36
N PRO A 348 7.58 0.08 -7.18
CA PRO A 348 6.62 -0.02 -8.28
C PRO A 348 5.19 -0.32 -7.79
N ASP A 349 4.71 0.46 -6.81
CA ASP A 349 3.39 0.35 -6.23
C ASP A 349 2.95 1.68 -5.59
N LEU A 350 1.67 1.76 -5.22
CA LEU A 350 1.08 2.98 -4.64
C LEU A 350 1.50 3.26 -3.19
N ARG A 351 2.10 2.28 -2.50
CA ARG A 351 2.64 2.40 -1.13
C ARG A 351 4.09 2.88 -1.10
N GLY A 352 4.82 2.76 -2.23
CA GLY A 352 6.16 3.33 -2.38
C GLY A 352 6.18 4.82 -2.04
N LEU A 353 7.19 5.25 -1.29
CA LEU A 353 7.36 6.64 -0.87
C LEU A 353 7.54 7.53 -2.09
N VAL A 354 6.88 8.68 -2.11
CA VAL A 354 7.08 9.67 -3.18
C VAL A 354 8.41 10.38 -2.93
N ILE A 355 9.34 10.27 -3.87
CA ILE A 355 10.69 10.83 -3.77
C ILE A 355 10.92 12.02 -4.71
N ASP A 356 10.08 12.13 -5.74
CA ASP A 356 10.03 13.29 -6.63
C ASP A 356 8.67 13.33 -7.33
N GLN A 357 8.43 14.42 -8.06
CA GLN A 357 7.31 14.56 -8.96
C GLN A 357 7.82 14.92 -10.36
N VAL A 358 7.21 14.31 -11.37
CA VAL A 358 7.45 14.64 -12.78
C VAL A 358 6.31 15.47 -13.33
N ASN A 359 6.64 16.43 -14.17
CA ASN A 359 5.69 17.38 -14.75
C ASN A 359 5.11 16.87 -16.07
N ALA A 360 3.89 17.29 -16.41
CA ALA A 360 3.33 17.03 -17.74
C ALA A 360 4.22 17.65 -18.83
N GLY A 361 4.51 16.89 -19.88
CA GLY A 361 5.43 17.27 -20.96
C GLY A 361 6.92 17.07 -20.65
N GLU A 362 7.28 16.69 -19.42
CA GLU A 362 8.67 16.36 -19.05
C GLU A 362 9.13 15.11 -19.82
N THR A 363 10.37 15.14 -20.30
CA THR A 363 11.01 13.97 -20.92
C THR A 363 11.85 13.24 -19.87
N VAL A 364 11.65 11.93 -19.76
CA VAL A 364 12.39 11.07 -18.83
C VAL A 364 13.05 9.93 -19.60
N GLN A 365 14.18 9.44 -19.09
CA GLN A 365 14.85 8.25 -19.62
C GLN A 365 14.34 6.99 -18.90
N LEU A 366 14.18 5.90 -19.65
CA LEU A 366 13.59 4.65 -19.17
C LEU A 366 14.68 3.64 -18.84
N LEU A 367 14.72 3.20 -17.58
CA LEU A 367 15.74 2.28 -17.07
C LEU A 367 15.28 0.83 -17.07
N ALA A 368 14.06 0.58 -16.58
CA ALA A 368 13.53 -0.77 -16.41
C ALA A 368 12.00 -0.75 -16.28
N LYS A 369 11.39 -1.93 -16.25
CA LYS A 369 9.98 -2.14 -15.90
C LYS A 369 9.84 -3.15 -14.77
N ASN A 370 8.71 -3.12 -14.07
CA ASN A 370 8.38 -4.21 -13.15
C ASN A 370 7.88 -5.43 -13.95
N GLU A 371 7.73 -6.57 -13.28
CA GLU A 371 7.35 -7.84 -13.92
C GLU A 371 6.05 -7.75 -14.73
N SER A 372 5.05 -7.03 -14.22
CA SER A 372 3.77 -6.82 -14.89
C SER A 372 3.80 -5.70 -15.95
N GLY A 373 4.90 -4.96 -16.08
CA GLY A 373 5.02 -3.79 -16.96
C GLY A 373 4.06 -2.64 -16.63
N THR A 374 3.49 -2.62 -15.42
CA THR A 374 2.56 -1.56 -14.98
C THR A 374 3.29 -0.35 -14.40
N TRP A 375 4.53 -0.53 -13.98
CA TRP A 375 5.42 0.51 -13.49
C TRP A 375 6.73 0.51 -14.27
N VAL A 376 7.28 1.70 -14.47
CA VAL A 376 8.51 1.93 -15.21
C VAL A 376 9.46 2.69 -14.31
N ARG A 377 10.70 2.20 -14.20
CA ARG A 377 11.77 2.88 -13.51
C ARG A 377 12.39 3.89 -14.45
N ILE A 378 12.47 5.14 -14.02
CA ILE A 378 12.93 6.27 -14.82
C ILE A 378 14.10 6.98 -14.15
N ILE A 379 14.83 7.76 -14.94
CA ILE A 379 15.69 8.83 -14.45
C ILE A 379 15.35 10.12 -15.20
N ASN A 380 15.28 11.24 -14.47
CA ASN A 380 15.00 12.56 -15.04
C ASN A 380 16.26 13.43 -15.09
N GLU A 381 16.11 14.64 -15.65
CA GLU A 381 17.20 15.63 -15.75
C GLU A 381 17.76 16.03 -14.37
N ARG A 382 16.94 15.92 -13.31
CA ARG A 382 17.34 16.17 -11.91
C ARG A 382 18.12 15.00 -11.29
N GLN A 383 18.46 13.97 -12.07
CA GLN A 383 19.13 12.75 -11.59
C GLN A 383 18.34 11.98 -10.53
N ILE A 384 17.02 12.16 -10.49
CA ILE A 384 16.14 11.36 -9.64
C ILE A 384 15.81 10.06 -10.36
N ASN A 385 16.22 8.96 -9.73
CA ASN A 385 15.90 7.61 -10.14
C ASN A 385 14.72 7.09 -9.33
N GLY A 386 13.63 6.66 -9.98
CA GLY A 386 12.52 6.02 -9.27
C GLY A 386 11.42 5.47 -10.16
N TRP A 387 10.36 4.98 -9.54
CA TRP A 387 9.26 4.26 -10.18
C TRP A 387 8.08 5.18 -10.48
N VAL A 388 7.60 5.14 -11.72
CA VAL A 388 6.42 5.89 -12.18
C VAL A 388 5.42 4.91 -12.79
N SER A 389 4.13 5.14 -12.57
CA SER A 389 3.08 4.33 -13.22
C SER A 389 3.16 4.48 -14.74
N ARG A 390 3.12 3.36 -15.48
CA ARG A 390 3.14 3.37 -16.95
C ARG A 390 2.04 4.26 -17.53
N THR A 391 0.88 4.32 -16.87
CA THR A 391 -0.27 5.12 -17.31
C THR A 391 0.00 6.63 -17.36
N LEU A 392 1.09 7.10 -16.75
CA LEU A 392 1.50 8.49 -16.73
C LEU A 392 2.55 8.82 -17.81
N LEU A 393 3.01 7.81 -18.55
CA LEU A 393 4.07 7.93 -19.54
C LEU A 393 3.55 7.59 -20.94
N THR A 394 3.94 8.39 -21.92
CA THR A 394 3.77 8.09 -23.35
C THR A 394 5.06 7.42 -23.82
N ILE A 395 5.01 6.09 -23.95
CA ILE A 395 6.15 5.23 -24.28
C ILE A 395 5.87 4.49 -25.58
N ALA A 396 6.83 4.39 -26.49
CA ALA A 396 6.72 3.53 -27.65
C ALA A 396 6.65 2.05 -27.23
N LEU A 397 5.74 1.27 -27.82
CA LEU A 397 5.52 -0.11 -27.38
C LEU A 397 6.76 -1.01 -27.55
N GLU A 398 7.59 -0.72 -28.54
CA GLU A 398 8.86 -1.39 -28.78
C GLU A 398 9.86 -1.12 -27.65
N ASP A 399 10.04 0.12 -27.24
CA ASP A 399 10.90 0.50 -26.12
C ASP A 399 10.44 -0.18 -24.82
N LEU A 400 9.14 -0.16 -24.53
CA LEU A 400 8.61 -0.83 -23.34
C LEU A 400 8.90 -2.34 -23.34
N ARG A 401 8.92 -2.98 -24.51
CA ARG A 401 9.21 -4.42 -24.63
C ARG A 401 10.67 -4.72 -24.36
N THR A 402 11.58 -3.88 -24.83
CA THR A 402 13.04 -4.07 -24.69
C THR A 402 13.56 -3.70 -23.30
N LEU A 403 12.81 -2.92 -22.52
CA LEU A 403 13.21 -2.60 -21.14
C LEU A 403 13.44 -3.86 -20.28
N PRO A 404 14.55 -3.90 -19.52
CA PRO A 404 14.82 -4.99 -18.59
C PRO A 404 13.81 -4.99 -17.45
N VAL A 405 13.59 -6.17 -16.86
CA VAL A 405 12.75 -6.31 -15.66
C VAL A 405 13.60 -6.05 -14.41
N SER A 406 13.08 -5.25 -13.48
CA SER A 406 13.72 -4.97 -12.20
C SER A 406 12.71 -4.97 -11.06
N THR A 407 13.13 -5.48 -9.91
CA THR A 407 12.41 -5.43 -8.63
C THR A 407 13.09 -4.51 -7.61
N ALA A 408 14.17 -3.83 -8.03
CA ALA A 408 14.96 -2.99 -7.14
C ALA A 408 14.19 -1.73 -6.75
N THR A 409 14.18 -1.44 -5.46
CA THR A 409 13.66 -0.18 -4.93
C THR A 409 14.63 0.96 -5.23
N ALA A 410 14.09 2.15 -5.49
CA ALA A 410 14.92 3.34 -5.59
C ALA A 410 15.40 3.78 -4.20
N PRO A 411 16.65 4.25 -4.09
CA PRO A 411 17.16 4.78 -2.84
C PRO A 411 16.34 6.02 -2.45
N THR A 412 15.91 6.08 -1.19
CA THR A 412 15.30 7.29 -0.65
C THR A 412 16.39 8.38 -0.59
N PRO A 413 16.15 9.59 -1.13
CA PRO A 413 17.09 10.69 -0.93
C PRO A 413 17.29 10.90 0.58
N LEU A 414 18.55 11.12 0.99
CA LEU A 414 18.83 11.53 2.37
C LEU A 414 18.01 12.79 2.67
N PRO A 415 17.43 12.93 3.88
CA PRO A 415 16.70 14.13 4.24
C PRO A 415 17.63 15.34 4.06
N ALA A 416 17.33 16.19 3.08
CA ALA A 416 17.95 17.50 3.00
C ALA A 416 17.58 18.24 4.27
N THR A 417 18.57 18.73 5.01
CA THR A 417 18.39 19.58 6.18
C THR A 417 17.47 20.75 5.83
N VAL A 418 16.19 20.63 6.17
CA VAL A 418 15.22 21.70 6.03
C VAL A 418 15.62 22.77 7.05
N ALA A 419 16.15 23.89 6.56
CA ALA A 419 16.31 25.09 7.35
C ALA A 419 14.98 25.42 8.05
N ALA A 420 15.05 25.57 9.37
CA ALA A 420 13.91 25.60 10.28
C ALA A 420 12.82 26.61 9.86
N LEU A 421 11.60 26.10 9.68
CA LEU A 421 10.39 26.92 9.68
C LEU A 421 10.01 27.25 11.14
N PRO A 422 9.56 28.48 11.44
CA PRO A 422 9.15 28.87 12.78
C PRO A 422 7.88 28.14 13.24
N PRO A 423 7.66 28.01 14.58
CA PRO A 423 6.61 27.17 15.14
C PRO A 423 5.19 27.70 14.85
N PRO A 424 4.17 26.80 14.81
CA PRO A 424 2.79 27.16 14.47
C PRO A 424 2.13 28.01 15.57
N PRO A 425 1.27 28.99 15.22
CA PRO A 425 0.48 29.72 16.20
C PRO A 425 -0.65 28.86 16.79
N THR A 426 -0.93 29.07 18.07
CA THR A 426 -1.93 28.38 18.89
C THR A 426 -3.37 28.59 18.41
N PRO A 427 -4.25 27.57 18.50
CA PRO A 427 -5.62 27.65 18.01
C PRO A 427 -6.54 28.29 19.05
N ASN A 428 -6.90 29.56 18.85
CA ASN A 428 -8.17 30.10 19.32
C ASN A 428 -8.42 31.51 18.73
N ALA A 429 -9.14 31.56 17.62
CA ALA A 429 -9.99 32.70 17.25
C ALA A 429 -10.92 32.26 16.11
N THR A 430 -12.22 32.28 16.36
CA THR A 430 -13.25 32.25 15.32
C THR A 430 -13.16 33.56 14.54
N VAL A 431 -12.77 33.51 13.26
CA VAL A 431 -12.69 34.68 12.36
C VAL A 431 -13.49 34.40 11.07
N PRO A 432 -14.22 35.39 10.50
CA PRO A 432 -15.20 35.20 9.41
C PRO A 432 -14.55 34.81 8.06
N PRO A 433 -15.33 34.33 7.07
CA PRO A 433 -14.81 33.93 5.78
C PRO A 433 -14.23 35.14 5.01
N ALA A 434 -12.97 35.04 4.63
CA ALA A 434 -12.35 35.97 3.69
C ALA A 434 -12.83 35.63 2.27
N THR A 435 -13.74 36.42 1.72
CA THR A 435 -14.16 36.31 0.31
C THR A 435 -13.05 36.76 -0.63
N GLY A 436 -12.87 36.06 -1.75
CA GLY A 436 -11.91 36.43 -2.81
C GLY A 436 -10.53 35.77 -2.74
N LEU A 437 -10.31 34.78 -1.87
CA LEU A 437 -9.10 33.96 -1.89
C LEU A 437 -9.26 32.85 -2.93
N THR A 438 -8.35 32.77 -3.91
CA THR A 438 -8.42 31.78 -4.99
C THR A 438 -7.16 30.93 -5.08
N ALA A 439 -7.30 29.72 -5.63
CA ALA A 439 -6.20 28.85 -5.99
C ALA A 439 -6.41 28.28 -7.39
N ASN A 440 -5.31 28.03 -8.09
CA ASN A 440 -5.35 27.28 -9.34
C ASN A 440 -5.25 25.79 -9.03
N VAL A 441 -6.03 24.98 -9.74
CA VAL A 441 -5.99 23.53 -9.65
C VAL A 441 -4.79 23.05 -10.47
N PHE A 442 -3.79 22.52 -9.77
CA PHE A 442 -2.57 21.98 -10.38
C PHE A 442 -2.87 20.67 -11.12
N ASN A 443 -3.62 19.78 -10.47
CA ASN A 443 -4.04 18.49 -11.02
C ASN A 443 -5.52 18.27 -10.73
N GLY A 444 -6.25 17.74 -11.71
CA GLY A 444 -7.68 17.44 -11.54
C GLY A 444 -7.91 16.36 -10.48
N GLY A 445 -9.06 16.40 -9.82
CA GLY A 445 -9.33 15.48 -8.71
C GLY A 445 -10.73 15.60 -8.14
N ASN A 446 -10.98 14.85 -7.07
CA ASN A 446 -12.31 14.77 -6.45
C ASN A 446 -12.54 15.90 -5.44
N VAL A 447 -13.71 16.53 -5.50
CA VAL A 447 -14.29 17.38 -4.47
C VAL A 447 -15.13 16.49 -3.56
N ARG A 448 -14.84 16.48 -2.26
CA ARG A 448 -15.42 15.52 -1.30
C ARG A 448 -16.28 16.19 -0.24
N ALA A 449 -17.19 15.43 0.36
CA ALA A 449 -18.03 15.90 1.46
C ALA A 449 -17.25 16.09 2.78
N ALA A 450 -16.13 15.40 2.96
CA ALA A 450 -15.28 15.45 4.16
C ALA A 450 -13.79 15.52 3.78
N PRO A 451 -12.92 16.11 4.64
CA PRO A 451 -11.48 16.27 4.39
C PRO A 451 -10.70 14.98 4.61
N ASN A 452 -11.12 13.90 3.95
CA ASN A 452 -10.43 12.62 3.98
C ASN A 452 -10.68 11.84 2.69
N LEU A 453 -9.87 10.81 2.44
CA LEU A 453 -9.93 10.03 1.20
C LEU A 453 -11.19 9.13 1.10
N GLN A 454 -11.89 8.89 2.21
CA GLN A 454 -13.10 8.07 2.27
C GLN A 454 -14.39 8.89 2.10
N GLY A 455 -14.31 10.22 2.17
CA GLY A 455 -15.46 11.11 2.05
C GLY A 455 -16.14 10.96 0.69
N GLN A 456 -17.48 11.01 0.69
CA GLN A 456 -18.30 10.93 -0.52
C GLN A 456 -17.83 11.96 -1.55
N VAL A 457 -17.67 11.53 -2.80
CA VAL A 457 -17.34 12.43 -3.92
C VAL A 457 -18.60 13.19 -4.31
N LEU A 458 -18.53 14.52 -4.23
CA LEU A 458 -19.62 15.43 -4.55
C LEU A 458 -19.53 15.94 -5.98
N ASP A 459 -18.30 16.22 -6.44
CA ASP A 459 -17.98 16.65 -7.80
C ASP A 459 -16.49 16.37 -8.09
N GLN A 460 -16.02 16.75 -9.28
CA GLN A 460 -14.61 16.77 -9.66
C GLN A 460 -14.17 18.18 -10.03
N ILE A 461 -12.87 18.45 -9.99
CA ILE A 461 -12.23 19.68 -10.45
C ILE A 461 -11.22 19.34 -11.54
N ASN A 462 -11.09 20.21 -12.54
CA ASN A 462 -10.17 20.01 -13.65
C ASN A 462 -8.85 20.73 -13.42
N ALA A 463 -7.76 20.19 -13.96
CA ALA A 463 -6.49 20.90 -13.98
C ALA A 463 -6.64 22.27 -14.69
N ARG A 464 -5.94 23.28 -14.18
CA ARG A 464 -5.98 24.69 -14.62
C ARG A 464 -7.32 25.41 -14.36
N GLU A 465 -8.25 24.79 -13.66
CA GLU A 465 -9.44 25.48 -13.13
C GLU A 465 -9.04 26.39 -11.95
N THR A 466 -9.70 27.54 -11.77
CA THR A 466 -9.53 28.39 -10.58
C THR A 466 -10.68 28.12 -9.62
N VAL A 467 -10.36 27.84 -8.35
CA VAL A 467 -11.32 27.58 -7.28
C VAL A 467 -11.23 28.66 -6.21
N GLU A 468 -12.34 28.96 -5.56
CA GLU A 468 -12.39 29.84 -4.40
C GLU A 468 -12.08 29.04 -3.13
N LEU A 469 -11.21 29.56 -2.26
CA LEU A 469 -10.81 28.95 -1.00
C LEU A 469 -11.65 29.53 0.14
N LEU A 470 -12.41 28.67 0.83
CA LEU A 470 -13.26 29.06 1.94
C LEU A 470 -12.59 28.85 3.29
N SER A 471 -11.99 27.68 3.49
CA SER A 471 -11.31 27.30 4.72
C SER A 471 -10.29 26.19 4.51
N LYS A 472 -9.46 25.92 5.51
CA LYS A 472 -8.51 24.78 5.51
C LYS A 472 -8.57 24.00 6.82
N THR A 473 -8.15 22.75 6.80
CA THR A 473 -7.96 21.96 8.03
C THR A 473 -6.80 22.52 8.88
N PRO A 474 -6.74 22.22 10.20
CA PRO A 474 -5.69 22.74 11.08
C PRO A 474 -4.26 22.39 10.64
N ASP A 475 -4.09 21.21 10.04
CA ASP A 475 -2.83 20.75 9.45
C ASP A 475 -2.56 21.32 8.04
N GLY A 476 -3.52 22.03 7.45
CA GLY A 476 -3.44 22.59 6.11
C GLY A 476 -3.48 21.55 4.98
N THR A 477 -3.75 20.29 5.27
CA THR A 477 -3.73 19.19 4.28
C THR A 477 -4.93 19.25 3.34
N TRP A 478 -6.05 19.81 3.79
CA TRP A 478 -7.28 19.92 3.01
C TRP A 478 -7.78 21.36 2.98
N TYR A 479 -8.28 21.76 1.82
CA TYR A 479 -8.94 23.04 1.60
C TYR A 479 -10.41 22.79 1.26
N ARG A 480 -11.30 23.53 1.90
CA ARG A 480 -12.70 23.62 1.51
C ARG A 480 -12.82 24.70 0.44
N ILE A 481 -13.30 24.32 -0.73
CA ILE A 481 -13.33 25.17 -1.92
C ILE A 481 -14.74 25.28 -2.50
N THR A 482 -14.98 26.31 -3.30
CA THR A 482 -16.10 26.39 -4.26
C THR A 482 -15.53 26.43 -5.67
N ASN A 483 -15.99 25.54 -6.54
CA ASN A 483 -15.51 25.45 -7.93
C ASN A 483 -16.32 26.35 -8.88
N ILE A 484 -15.93 26.41 -10.16
CA ILE A 484 -16.61 27.28 -11.15
C ILE A 484 -18.06 26.85 -11.43
N ARG A 485 -18.42 25.63 -11.05
CA ARG A 485 -19.78 25.06 -11.16
C ARG A 485 -20.64 25.36 -9.93
N GLY A 486 -20.10 26.05 -8.92
CA GLY A 486 -20.80 26.40 -7.70
C GLY A 486 -20.90 25.27 -6.67
N VAL A 487 -20.14 24.18 -6.83
CA VAL A 487 -20.11 23.07 -5.87
C VAL A 487 -19.08 23.35 -4.80
N THR A 488 -19.51 23.25 -3.53
CA THR A 488 -18.65 23.42 -2.36
C THR A 488 -18.28 22.07 -1.72
N GLY A 489 -16.99 21.84 -1.49
CA GLY A 489 -16.51 20.64 -0.79
C GLY A 489 -15.01 20.68 -0.51
N TRP A 490 -14.47 19.56 -0.03
CA TRP A 490 -13.07 19.41 0.38
C TRP A 490 -12.20 18.84 -0.72
N VAL A 491 -11.05 19.47 -0.92
CA VAL A 491 -10.02 19.08 -1.90
C VAL A 491 -8.68 18.99 -1.18
N ASN A 492 -7.88 17.99 -1.54
CA ASN A 492 -6.56 17.83 -0.95
C ASN A 492 -5.62 18.93 -1.44
N ARG A 493 -4.81 19.51 -0.54
CA ARG A 493 -3.84 20.58 -0.85
C ARG A 493 -2.94 20.24 -2.04
N THR A 494 -2.58 18.97 -2.21
CA THR A 494 -1.72 18.51 -3.32
C THR A 494 -2.32 18.75 -4.72
N LEU A 495 -3.62 18.97 -4.82
CA LEU A 495 -4.31 19.28 -6.06
C LEU A 495 -4.32 20.79 -6.39
N LEU A 496 -3.90 21.64 -5.46
CA LEU A 496 -4.01 23.09 -5.55
C LEU A 496 -2.62 23.75 -5.55
N THR A 497 -2.40 24.69 -6.46
CA THR A 497 -1.36 25.70 -6.34
C THR A 497 -1.94 26.88 -5.58
N VAL A 498 -1.57 26.96 -4.29
CA VAL A 498 -1.99 28.05 -3.40
C VAL A 498 -0.79 28.96 -3.15
N ASP A 499 -0.93 30.24 -3.48
CA ASP A 499 0.05 31.26 -3.12
C ASP A 499 0.26 31.29 -1.58
N PRO A 500 1.50 31.33 -1.06
CA PRO A 500 1.76 31.30 0.39
C PRO A 500 1.03 32.40 1.18
N ASP A 501 0.86 33.59 0.61
CA ASP A 501 0.18 34.72 1.24
C ASP A 501 -1.33 34.54 1.21
N VAL A 502 -1.86 33.91 0.16
CA VAL A 502 -3.24 33.42 0.12
C VAL A 502 -3.44 32.33 1.17
N ALA A 503 -2.57 31.32 1.24
CA ALA A 503 -2.65 30.20 2.17
C ALA A 503 -2.65 30.64 3.64
N ARG A 504 -1.92 31.72 3.98
CA ARG A 504 -1.91 32.33 5.32
C ARG A 504 -3.22 33.04 5.65
N ARG A 505 -3.92 33.58 4.65
CA ARG A 505 -5.20 34.29 4.81
C ARG A 505 -6.41 33.37 4.82
N VAL A 506 -6.30 32.15 4.28
CA VAL A 506 -7.39 31.15 4.34
C VAL A 506 -7.63 30.76 5.79
N PRO A 507 -8.86 30.96 6.32
CA PRO A 507 -9.17 30.65 7.71
C PRO A 507 -9.15 29.14 7.96
N VAL A 508 -8.80 28.75 9.19
CA VAL A 508 -8.91 27.35 9.62
C VAL A 508 -10.38 27.07 9.92
N GLY A 509 -10.98 26.15 9.17
CA GLY A 509 -12.39 25.76 9.31
C GLY A 509 -12.54 24.54 10.21
N GLN A 510 -13.67 24.46 10.94
CA GLN A 510 -14.07 23.26 11.68
C GLN A 510 -14.68 22.20 10.79
#